data_AF-A0A433J6R0-F1
#
_entry.id   AF-A0A433J6R0-F1
#
_cell.length_a   1.000
_cell.length_b   1.000
_cell.length_c   1.000
_cell.angle_alpha   90.00
_cell.angle_beta   90.00
_cell.angle_gamma   90.00
#
_symmetry.space_group_name_H-M   'P 1'
#
loop_
_entity.id
_entity.type
_entity.pdbx_description
1 polymer ?
#
loop_
_entity_poly.entity_id
_entity_poly.type
_entity_poly.pdbx_seq_one_letter_code
_entity_poly.pdbx_strand_id
1 'polypeptide(L)'
;MPSPTPWMGWTVEAARLAGMERQALRDAVLRYNVEEVAGLFDRPKGHRAEWLTDAEQAALAAALFKGPAPAVDGVCTWTCEALAVWIAAKFGKTFHPHSVGRTLRRLGLSRQKARPVHPKTESKAQERFKKGGFAAP
;
A
#
# COMPACT_ATOMS: atom_id res chain seq x y z
N MET A 1 53.87 -14.90 -2.26
CA MET A 1 53.10 -13.71 -2.71
C MET A 1 52.18 -14.16 -3.83
N PRO A 2 50.85 -14.02 -3.75
CA PRO A 2 50.02 -14.43 -4.88
C PRO A 2 50.21 -13.42 -6.02
N SER A 3 50.36 -13.95 -7.23
CA SER A 3 50.62 -13.24 -8.49
C SER A 3 49.44 -12.34 -8.89
N PRO A 4 49.66 -11.32 -9.75
CA PRO A 4 48.58 -10.49 -10.25
C PRO A 4 47.66 -11.35 -11.14
N THR A 5 46.39 -11.42 -10.79
CA THR A 5 45.40 -12.24 -11.51
C THR A 5 45.22 -11.77 -12.98
N PRO A 6 45.43 -12.64 -13.99
CA PRO A 6 45.45 -12.29 -15.42
C PRO A 6 44.14 -11.79 -16.07
N TRP A 7 43.03 -11.73 -15.33
CA TRP A 7 41.69 -11.57 -15.93
C TRP A 7 41.19 -10.11 -16.05
N MET A 8 41.97 -9.11 -15.62
CA MET A 8 41.47 -7.73 -15.55
C MET A 8 41.16 -7.12 -16.94
N GLY A 9 41.89 -7.50 -17.99
CA GLY A 9 41.68 -7.02 -19.37
C GLY A 9 40.49 -7.67 -20.10
N TRP A 10 40.19 -8.94 -19.84
CA TRP A 10 39.07 -9.65 -20.49
C TRP A 10 37.70 -9.20 -19.99
N THR A 11 37.60 -8.67 -18.76
CA THR A 11 36.32 -8.24 -18.20
C THR A 11 35.73 -7.02 -18.90
N VAL A 12 36.57 -6.12 -19.45
CA VAL A 12 36.11 -4.91 -20.16
C VAL A 12 35.50 -5.28 -21.51
N GLU A 13 36.20 -6.10 -22.29
CA GLU A 13 35.72 -6.52 -23.60
C GLU A 13 34.51 -7.46 -23.47
N ALA A 14 34.55 -8.40 -22.51
CA ALA A 14 33.40 -9.26 -22.23
C ALA A 14 32.17 -8.46 -21.77
N ALA A 15 32.35 -7.43 -20.92
CA ALA A 15 31.26 -6.56 -20.50
C ALA A 15 30.67 -5.78 -21.68
N ARG A 16 31.53 -5.24 -22.55
CA ARG A 16 31.11 -4.55 -23.78
C ARG A 16 30.30 -5.47 -24.70
N LEU A 17 30.78 -6.69 -24.95
CA LEU A 17 30.10 -7.68 -25.79
C LEU A 17 28.76 -8.15 -25.17
N ALA A 18 28.70 -8.25 -23.84
CA ALA A 18 27.48 -8.58 -23.12
C ALA A 18 26.51 -7.39 -22.95
N GLY A 19 26.89 -6.17 -23.38
CA GLY A 19 26.10 -4.96 -23.14
C GLY A 19 25.98 -4.59 -21.65
N MET A 20 26.90 -5.06 -20.82
CA MET A 20 26.91 -4.86 -19.38
C MET A 20 27.96 -3.82 -18.96
N GLU A 21 27.72 -3.17 -17.83
CA GLU A 21 28.77 -2.44 -17.14
C GLU A 21 29.79 -3.43 -16.53
N ARG A 22 31.06 -3.02 -16.47
CA ARG A 22 32.19 -3.89 -16.10
C ARG A 22 32.05 -4.48 -14.69
N GLN A 23 31.64 -3.67 -13.71
CA GLN A 23 31.41 -4.10 -12.33
C GLN A 23 30.18 -4.99 -12.22
N ALA A 24 29.10 -4.71 -12.96
CA ALA A 24 27.93 -5.58 -13.03
C ALA A 24 28.27 -6.98 -13.55
N LEU A 25 29.10 -7.09 -14.60
CA LEU A 25 29.59 -8.39 -15.10
C LEU A 25 30.47 -9.10 -14.05
N ARG A 26 31.38 -8.36 -13.41
CA ARG A 26 32.23 -8.90 -12.34
C ARG A 26 31.40 -9.48 -11.19
N ASP A 27 30.41 -8.73 -10.71
CA ASP A 27 29.55 -9.14 -9.60
C ASP A 27 28.65 -10.32 -10.00
N ALA A 28 28.21 -10.41 -11.25
CA ALA A 28 27.49 -11.56 -11.78
C ALA A 28 28.37 -12.82 -11.83
N VAL A 29 29.60 -12.72 -12.32
CA VAL A 29 30.56 -13.85 -12.37
C VAL A 29 30.94 -14.32 -10.96
N LEU A 30 31.19 -13.39 -10.03
CA LEU A 30 31.48 -13.75 -8.64
C LEU A 30 30.31 -14.48 -7.97
N ARG A 31 29.07 -14.03 -8.19
CA ARG A 31 27.88 -14.73 -7.69
C ARG A 31 27.69 -16.10 -8.33
N TYR A 32 27.86 -16.19 -9.65
CA TYR A 32 27.80 -17.46 -10.36
C TYR A 32 28.82 -18.47 -9.83
N ASN A 33 30.04 -18.06 -9.54
CA ASN A 33 31.06 -18.98 -9.03
C ASN A 33 30.75 -19.56 -7.63
N VAL A 34 29.87 -18.90 -6.87
CA VAL A 34 29.49 -19.32 -5.50
C VAL A 34 28.15 -20.05 -5.48
N GLU A 35 27.20 -19.56 -6.28
CA GLU A 35 25.78 -19.93 -6.20
C GLU A 35 25.27 -20.54 -7.52
N GLU A 36 26.18 -20.76 -8.48
CA GLU A 36 25.89 -21.22 -9.84
C GLU A 36 24.82 -20.37 -10.53
N VAL A 37 23.92 -21.00 -11.29
CA VAL A 37 22.84 -20.33 -12.01
C VAL A 37 21.92 -19.55 -11.06
N ALA A 38 21.77 -20.00 -9.81
CA ALA A 38 20.94 -19.32 -8.83
C ALA A 38 21.45 -17.89 -8.50
N GLY A 39 22.76 -17.67 -8.61
CA GLY A 39 23.38 -16.36 -8.35
C GLY A 39 23.16 -15.32 -9.43
N LEU A 40 22.71 -15.75 -10.62
CA LEU A 40 22.43 -14.85 -11.75
C LEU A 40 21.02 -14.25 -11.70
N PHE A 41 20.10 -14.81 -10.92
CA PHE A 41 18.76 -14.23 -10.76
C PHE A 41 18.83 -12.85 -10.13
N ASP A 42 17.94 -11.96 -10.58
CA ASP A 42 17.80 -10.66 -9.95
C ASP A 42 17.33 -10.83 -8.50
N ARG A 43 17.93 -10.04 -7.61
CA ARG A 43 17.63 -10.05 -6.18
C ARG A 43 16.95 -8.71 -5.90
N PRO A 44 15.64 -8.59 -6.19
CA PRO A 44 14.93 -7.37 -5.90
C PRO A 44 15.13 -7.07 -4.43
N LYS A 45 15.78 -5.92 -4.14
CA LYS A 45 15.90 -5.44 -2.77
C LYS A 45 14.49 -5.28 -2.26
N GLY A 46 14.16 -5.99 -1.18
CA GLY A 46 12.83 -5.95 -0.59
C GLY A 46 12.37 -4.50 -0.40
N HIS A 47 11.06 -4.28 -0.50
CA HIS A 47 10.52 -2.95 -0.23
C HIS A 47 10.69 -2.61 1.26
N ARG A 48 10.73 -1.31 1.57
CA ARG A 48 10.70 -0.85 2.96
C ARG A 48 9.47 -1.47 3.64
N ALA A 49 9.69 -2.11 4.79
CA ALA A 49 8.61 -2.66 5.60
C ALA A 49 7.51 -1.61 5.82
N GLU A 50 6.27 -2.07 5.80
CA GLU A 50 5.13 -1.19 6.03
C GLU A 50 5.21 -0.57 7.42
N TRP A 51 4.81 0.70 7.53
CA TRP A 51 4.89 1.41 8.79
C TRP A 51 3.95 0.84 9.86
N LEU A 52 2.78 0.35 9.44
CA LEU A 52 1.87 -0.37 10.32
C LEU A 52 2.07 -1.87 10.14
N THR A 53 2.13 -2.60 11.25
CA THR A 53 2.11 -4.08 11.23
C THR A 53 0.74 -4.57 10.81
N ASP A 54 0.63 -5.83 10.38
CA ASP A 54 -0.64 -6.42 9.99
C ASP A 54 -1.70 -6.34 11.12
N ALA A 55 -1.27 -6.52 12.36
CA ALA A 55 -2.13 -6.39 13.54
C ALA A 55 -2.64 -4.95 13.75
N GLU A 56 -1.78 -3.95 13.56
CA GLU A 56 -2.17 -2.55 13.65
C GLU A 56 -3.10 -2.14 12.50
N GLN A 57 -2.87 -2.69 11.30
CA GLN A 57 -3.74 -2.48 10.15
C GLN A 57 -5.13 -3.08 10.38
N ALA A 58 -5.21 -4.29 10.93
CA ALA A 58 -6.48 -4.91 11.32
C ALA A 58 -7.19 -4.09 12.40
N ALA A 59 -6.47 -3.58 13.40
CA ALA A 59 -7.03 -2.73 14.45
C ALA A 59 -7.54 -1.37 13.91
N LEU A 60 -6.84 -0.78 12.94
CA LEU A 60 -7.28 0.43 12.23
C LEU A 60 -8.57 0.16 11.45
N ALA A 61 -8.64 -0.95 10.70
CA ALA A 61 -9.84 -1.34 9.96
C ALA A 61 -11.05 -1.55 10.89
N ALA A 62 -10.85 -2.25 12.02
CA ALA A 62 -11.90 -2.46 13.01
C ALA A 62 -12.43 -1.13 13.59
N ALA A 63 -11.55 -0.16 13.88
CA ALA A 63 -11.95 1.16 14.36
C ALA A 63 -12.72 1.96 13.30
N LEU A 64 -12.34 1.84 12.03
CA LEU A 64 -13.07 2.43 10.91
C LEU A 64 -14.49 1.88 10.78
N PHE A 65 -14.65 0.56 10.85
CA PHE A 65 -15.97 -0.09 10.76
C PHE A 65 -16.86 0.19 11.97
N LYS A 66 -16.28 0.31 13.17
CA LYS A 66 -17.01 0.75 14.36
C LYS A 66 -17.50 2.20 14.26
N GLY A 67 -16.78 3.03 13.50
CA GLY A 67 -16.99 4.48 13.45
C GLY A 67 -16.38 5.20 14.65
N PRO A 68 -16.22 6.53 14.56
CA PRO A 68 -15.67 7.33 15.65
C PRO A 68 -16.68 7.48 16.78
N ALA A 69 -16.19 7.55 18.02
CA ALA A 69 -16.95 7.94 19.20
C ALA A 69 -16.72 9.43 19.46
N PRO A 70 -17.68 10.34 19.18
CA PRO A 70 -17.44 11.78 19.19
C PRO A 70 -16.93 12.32 20.54
N ALA A 71 -17.36 11.71 21.66
CA ALA A 71 -16.92 12.10 23.00
C ALA A 71 -15.44 11.81 23.29
N VAL A 72 -14.84 10.85 22.58
CA VAL A 72 -13.45 10.42 22.78
C VAL A 72 -12.57 10.90 21.63
N ASP A 73 -13.03 10.72 20.40
CA ASP A 73 -12.27 10.99 19.18
C ASP A 73 -12.41 12.44 18.69
N GLY A 74 -13.37 13.20 19.23
CA GLY A 74 -13.61 14.60 18.86
C GLY A 74 -14.17 14.82 17.44
N VAL A 75 -14.47 13.73 16.73
CA VAL A 75 -14.98 13.76 15.36
C VAL A 75 -16.22 12.91 15.18
N CYS A 76 -17.17 13.39 14.38
CA CYS A 76 -18.36 12.62 14.01
C CYS A 76 -18.13 11.71 12.79
N THR A 77 -17.03 11.91 12.06
CA THR A 77 -16.68 11.11 10.89
C THR A 77 -15.16 11.01 10.79
N TRP A 78 -14.67 9.81 10.49
CA TRP A 78 -13.24 9.60 10.27
C TRP A 78 -12.75 10.40 9.05
N THR A 79 -11.87 11.36 9.30
CA THR A 79 -11.04 12.01 8.27
C THR A 79 -9.63 11.43 8.31
N CYS A 80 -8.86 11.56 7.23
CA CYS A 80 -7.46 11.12 7.24
C CYS A 80 -6.62 11.85 8.31
N GLU A 81 -6.96 13.09 8.62
CA GLU A 81 -6.32 13.88 9.69
C GLU A 81 -6.66 13.32 11.08
N ALA A 82 -7.94 13.06 11.34
CA ALA A 82 -8.38 12.45 12.59
C ALA A 82 -7.76 11.06 12.78
N LEU A 83 -7.69 10.27 11.71
CA LEU A 83 -7.04 8.96 11.74
C LEU A 83 -5.52 9.07 11.96
N ALA A 84 -4.85 10.10 11.44
CA ALA A 84 -3.43 10.31 11.72
C ALA A 84 -3.19 10.56 13.21
N VAL A 85 -4.04 11.39 13.84
CA VAL A 85 -4.00 11.64 15.29
C VAL A 85 -4.31 10.37 16.08
N TRP A 86 -5.34 9.63 15.67
CA TRP A 86 -5.73 8.38 16.32
C TRP A 86 -4.63 7.31 16.24
N ILE A 87 -3.98 7.16 15.08
CA ILE A 87 -2.85 6.25 14.87
C ILE A 87 -1.67 6.65 15.76
N ALA A 88 -1.36 7.95 15.85
CA ALA A 88 -0.31 8.45 16.71
C ALA A 88 -0.61 8.17 18.19
N ALA A 89 -1.84 8.41 18.64
CA ALA A 89 -2.26 8.16 20.01
C ALA A 89 -2.28 6.67 20.37
N LYS A 90 -2.73 5.80 19.45
CA LYS A 90 -2.92 4.38 19.73
C LYS A 90 -1.66 3.53 19.54
N PHE A 91 -0.84 3.87 18.55
CA PHE A 91 0.33 3.06 18.15
C PHE A 91 1.66 3.81 18.31
N GLY A 92 1.66 5.09 18.68
CA GLY A 92 2.88 5.89 18.80
C GLY A 92 3.56 6.21 17.46
N LYS A 93 2.83 6.13 16.34
CA LYS A 93 3.37 6.28 14.98
C LYS A 93 2.83 7.53 14.30
N THR A 94 3.73 8.44 13.90
CA THR A 94 3.34 9.74 13.33
C THR A 94 3.13 9.67 11.82
N PHE A 95 1.88 9.61 11.37
CA PHE A 95 1.55 9.62 9.95
C PHE A 95 1.22 11.02 9.43
N HIS A 96 1.66 11.33 8.22
CA HIS A 96 1.04 12.41 7.43
C HIS A 96 -0.34 11.95 6.91
N PRO A 97 -1.39 12.78 6.91
CA PRO A 97 -2.75 12.40 6.45
C PRO A 97 -2.78 11.76 5.05
N HIS A 98 -1.93 12.24 4.14
CA HIS A 98 -1.79 11.63 2.80
C HIS A 98 -1.28 10.18 2.83
N SER A 99 -0.38 9.85 3.77
CA SER A 99 0.12 8.48 3.96
C SER A 99 -0.94 7.58 4.59
N VAL A 100 -1.80 8.10 5.46
CA VAL A 100 -2.99 7.38 5.94
C VAL A 100 -3.88 7.00 4.75
N GLY A 101 -4.20 7.94 3.87
CA GLY A 101 -5.01 7.67 2.69
C GLY A 101 -4.41 6.63 1.73
N ARG A 102 -3.09 6.51 1.63
CA ARG A 102 -2.42 5.42 0.87
C ARG A 102 -2.58 4.07 1.57
N THR A 103 -2.42 4.05 2.90
CA THR A 103 -2.59 2.84 3.72
C THR A 103 -4.02 2.30 3.59
N LEU A 104 -5.02 3.18 3.69
CA LEU A 104 -6.43 2.80 3.54
C LEU A 104 -6.75 2.21 2.15
N ARG A 105 -6.23 2.84 1.08
CA ARG A 105 -6.42 2.32 -0.28
C ARG A 105 -5.82 0.93 -0.47
N ARG A 106 -4.63 0.69 0.08
CA ARG A 106 -3.96 -0.62 0.03
C ARG A 106 -4.74 -1.69 0.81
N LEU A 107 -5.40 -1.30 1.90
CA LEU A 107 -6.33 -2.13 2.66
C LEU A 107 -7.68 -2.35 1.95
N GLY A 108 -7.86 -1.86 0.72
CA GLY A 108 -9.13 -1.96 -0.01
C GLY A 108 -10.23 -1.05 0.52
N LEU A 109 -9.90 -0.11 1.41
CA LEU A 109 -10.86 0.81 2.02
C LEU A 109 -10.95 2.10 1.20
N SER A 110 -12.18 2.57 1.02
CA SER A 110 -12.49 3.83 0.36
C SER A 110 -13.48 4.65 1.19
N ARG A 111 -13.46 5.97 1.02
CA ARG A 111 -14.38 6.86 1.72
C ARG A 111 -15.81 6.54 1.30
N GLN A 112 -16.59 6.03 2.25
CA GLN A 112 -18.02 5.82 2.05
C GLN A 112 -18.75 7.14 2.28
N LYS A 113 -19.47 7.61 1.26
CA LYS A 113 -20.40 8.74 1.37
C LYS A 113 -21.80 8.17 1.20
N ALA A 114 -22.64 8.32 2.21
CA ALA A 114 -24.05 7.98 2.08
C ALA A 114 -24.67 8.79 0.93
N ARG A 115 -25.56 8.15 0.16
CA ARG A 115 -26.41 8.87 -0.80
C ARG A 115 -27.18 9.94 -0.02
N PRO A 116 -27.17 11.21 -0.45
CA PRO A 116 -28.01 12.23 0.17
C PRO A 116 -29.47 11.79 0.10
N VAL A 117 -30.13 11.71 1.26
CA VAL A 117 -31.57 11.46 1.37
C VAL A 117 -32.21 12.74 1.88
N HIS A 118 -33.32 13.16 1.28
CA HIS A 118 -34.01 14.36 1.71
C HIS A 118 -34.62 14.12 3.12
N PRO A 119 -34.45 15.04 4.10
CA PRO A 119 -34.88 14.79 5.48
C PRO A 119 -36.38 14.52 5.64
N LYS A 120 -37.22 15.04 4.73
CA LYS A 120 -38.67 14.79 4.71
C LYS A 120 -39.08 13.56 3.88
N THR A 121 -38.13 12.72 3.49
CA THR A 121 -38.42 11.50 2.74
C THR A 121 -39.03 10.47 3.67
N GLU A 122 -40.35 10.28 3.53
CA GLU A 122 -41.10 9.22 4.20
C GLU A 122 -40.99 7.91 3.40
N SER A 123 -40.31 6.90 3.97
CA SER A 123 -40.12 5.59 3.33
C SER A 123 -41.46 4.92 2.99
N LYS A 124 -42.44 5.03 3.89
CA LYS A 124 -43.81 4.53 3.70
C LYS A 124 -44.55 5.24 2.56
N ALA A 125 -44.30 6.53 2.32
CA ALA A 125 -44.91 7.26 1.22
C ALA A 125 -44.28 6.85 -0.13
N GLN A 126 -42.97 6.64 -0.17
CA GLN A 126 -42.28 6.11 -1.36
C GLN A 126 -42.72 4.69 -1.72
N GLU A 127 -42.92 3.81 -0.74
CA GLU A 127 -43.41 2.46 -0.99
C GLU A 127 -44.85 2.45 -1.52
N ARG A 128 -45.72 3.32 -1.01
CA ARG A 128 -47.08 3.51 -1.55
C ARG A 128 -47.07 4.01 -2.99
N PHE A 129 -46.15 4.92 -3.33
CA PHE A 129 -46.01 5.46 -4.69
C PHE A 129 -45.47 4.44 -5.70
N LYS A 130 -44.71 3.43 -5.27
CA LYS A 130 -44.13 2.39 -6.16
C LYS A 130 -45.15 1.48 -6.84
N LYS A 131 -46.44 1.51 -6.48
CA LYS A 131 -47.52 0.79 -7.17
C LYS A 131 -48.44 1.77 -7.89
N GLY A 132 -48.24 1.90 -9.21
CA GLY A 132 -49.10 2.71 -10.07
C GLY A 132 -48.40 3.15 -11.35
N GLY A 133 -47.74 2.22 -12.03
CA GLY A 133 -47.34 2.45 -13.42
C GLY A 133 -48.60 2.62 -14.27
N PHE A 134 -48.67 3.72 -15.01
CA PHE A 134 -49.74 4.06 -15.95
C PHE A 134 -50.22 2.83 -16.74
N ALA A 135 -51.51 2.48 -16.62
CA ALA A 135 -52.12 1.54 -17.55
C ALA A 135 -52.15 2.22 -18.93
N ALA A 136 -51.54 1.58 -19.93
CA ALA A 136 -51.60 2.05 -21.31
C ALA A 136 -53.07 2.13 -21.78
N PRO A 137 -53.43 3.13 -22.62
CA PRO A 137 -54.80 3.42 -23.02
C PRO A 137 -55.47 2.28 -23.79
#